data_AF-A0A5E7EBD7-F1
#
_entry.id   AF-A0A5E7EBD7-F1
#
_cell.length_a   1.000
_cell.length_b   1.000
_cell.length_c   1.000
_cell.angle_alpha   90.00
_cell.angle_beta   90.00
_cell.angle_gamma   90.00
#
_symmetry.space_group_name_H-M   'P 1'
#
loop_
_entity.id
_entity.type
_entity.pdbx_description
1 polymer ?
#
loop_
_entity_poly.entity_id
_entity_poly.type
_entity_poly.pdbx_seq_one_letter_code
_entity_poly.pdbx_strand_id
1 'polypeptide(L)'
;MSNIEKFDEIAYKLLSYLGATFPIPSNVGLASLGLKTSVEGTSNPVTEVTVGGEPQTEDEKYFNPTVAWLEQAGYIYAETKSGNSLVLTEKGLNLLGIAPKALTVK
;
A
#
# COMPACT_ATOMS: atom_id res chain seq x y z
N MET A 1 -0.62 -20.27 -1.12
CA MET A 1 -1.39 -19.07 -0.76
C MET A 1 -2.33 -18.78 -1.92
N SER A 2 -3.60 -18.48 -1.65
CA SER A 2 -4.58 -18.07 -2.66
C SER A 2 -4.48 -16.57 -2.94
N ASN A 3 -5.09 -16.11 -4.04
CA ASN A 3 -5.14 -14.68 -4.38
C ASN A 3 -5.80 -13.85 -3.27
N ILE A 4 -6.82 -14.40 -2.60
CA ILE A 4 -7.50 -13.73 -1.48
C ILE A 4 -6.60 -13.66 -0.25
N GLU A 5 -5.95 -14.76 0.12
CA GLU A 5 -5.00 -14.76 1.26
C GLU A 5 -3.87 -13.74 1.04
N LYS A 6 -3.42 -13.57 -0.21
CA LYS A 6 -2.37 -12.61 -0.52
C LYS A 6 -2.85 -11.16 -0.47
N PHE A 7 -4.05 -10.91 -0.98
CA PHE A 7 -4.73 -9.63 -0.83
C PHE A 7 -4.89 -9.26 0.64
N ASP A 8 -5.41 -10.19 1.46
CA ASP A 8 -5.67 -9.97 2.89
C ASP A 8 -4.38 -9.65 3.66
N GLU A 9 -3.27 -10.35 3.37
CA GLU A 9 -1.98 -10.09 4.00
C GLU A 9 -1.49 -8.66 3.72
N ILE A 10 -1.49 -8.24 2.45
CA ILE A 10 -1.01 -6.92 2.05
C ILE A 10 -1.95 -5.83 2.55
N ALA A 11 -3.27 -6.04 2.42
CA ALA A 11 -4.28 -5.10 2.88
C ALA A 11 -4.16 -4.87 4.39
N TYR A 12 -4.00 -5.94 5.17
CA TYR A 12 -3.81 -5.85 6.62
C TYR A 12 -2.57 -5.01 6.97
N LYS A 13 -1.40 -5.34 6.39
CA LYS A 13 -0.15 -4.60 6.65
C LYS A 13 -0.27 -3.13 6.29
N LEU A 14 -0.84 -2.82 5.12
CA LEU A 14 -1.04 -1.46 4.64
C LEU A 14 -1.98 -0.67 5.56
N LEU A 15 -3.16 -1.22 5.87
CA LEU A 15 -4.16 -0.54 6.69
C LEU A 15 -3.64 -0.32 8.12
N SER A 16 -2.95 -1.29 8.71
CA SER A 16 -2.31 -1.12 10.03
C SER A 16 -1.26 -0.02 10.02
N TYR A 17 -0.40 0.03 9.00
CA TYR A 17 0.60 1.09 8.85
C TYR A 17 -0.04 2.48 8.73
N LEU A 18 -1.08 2.61 7.90
CA LEU A 18 -1.81 3.87 7.74
C LEU A 18 -2.59 4.26 9.00
N GLY A 19 -3.08 3.29 9.77
CA GLY A 19 -3.70 3.54 11.07
C GLY A 19 -2.74 4.11 12.10
N ALA A 20 -1.48 3.67 12.09
CA ALA A 20 -0.44 4.18 12.98
C ALA A 20 0.06 5.59 12.60
N THR A 21 -0.12 6.00 11.35
CA THR A 21 0.37 7.29 10.81
C THR A 21 -0.73 8.33 10.61
N PHE A 22 -2.01 7.92 10.67
CA PHE A 22 -3.15 8.82 10.56
C PHE A 22 -3.06 9.99 11.57
N PRO A 23 -3.38 11.24 11.18
CA PRO A 23 -3.95 11.67 9.89
C PRO A 23 -2.93 12.07 8.83
N ILE A 24 -1.64 11.75 9.01
CA ILE A 24 -0.57 12.22 8.12
C ILE A 24 -0.47 11.29 6.90
N PRO A 25 -0.63 11.79 5.66
CA PRO A 25 -0.41 10.99 4.46
C PRO A 25 1.01 10.46 4.41
N SER A 26 1.16 9.17 4.11
CA SER A 26 2.45 8.49 4.12
C SER A 26 2.77 7.85 2.78
N ASN A 27 4.00 7.99 2.32
CA ASN A 27 4.50 7.25 1.16
C ASN A 27 4.82 5.81 1.59
N VAL A 28 4.00 4.85 1.14
CA VAL A 28 4.09 3.45 1.54
C VAL A 28 4.68 2.62 0.41
N GLY A 29 5.88 2.09 0.63
CA GLY A 29 6.50 1.08 -0.23
C GLY A 29 6.47 -0.30 0.41
N LEU A 30 6.80 -1.33 -0.38
CA LEU A 30 6.91 -2.72 0.07
C LEU A 30 7.83 -2.88 1.29
N ALA A 31 8.98 -2.20 1.28
CA ALA A 31 9.95 -2.23 2.38
C ALA A 31 9.37 -1.67 3.70
N SER A 32 8.56 -0.61 3.64
CA SER A 32 7.90 -0.01 4.81
C SER A 32 6.92 -0.98 5.49
N LEU A 33 6.43 -1.98 4.75
CA LEU A 33 5.50 -3.01 5.22
C LEU A 33 6.19 -4.35 5.55
N GLY A 34 7.52 -4.41 5.46
CA GLY A 34 8.27 -5.65 5.61
C GLY A 34 7.93 -6.70 4.56
N LEU A 35 7.51 -6.27 3.36
CA LEU A 35 7.23 -7.13 2.22
C LEU A 35 8.50 -7.36 1.39
N LYS A 36 8.57 -8.50 0.70
CA LYS A 36 9.71 -8.89 -0.11
C LYS A 36 9.77 -8.04 -1.38
N THR A 37 10.94 -7.48 -1.64
CA THR A 37 11.25 -6.80 -2.90
C THR A 37 12.26 -7.63 -3.67
N SER A 38 12.17 -7.63 -5.00
CA SER A 38 13.19 -8.25 -5.82
C SER A 38 14.40 -7.31 -5.90
N VAL A 39 15.58 -7.87 -6.14
CA VAL A 39 16.73 -7.02 -6.44
C VAL A 39 16.48 -6.33 -7.77
N GLU A 40 16.38 -5.00 -7.74
CA GLU A 40 16.22 -4.20 -8.94
C GLU A 40 17.45 -4.35 -9.84
N GLY A 41 17.21 -4.72 -11.10
CA GLY A 41 18.28 -4.79 -12.09
C GLY A 41 18.74 -3.39 -12.49
N THR A 42 19.94 -3.32 -13.07
CA THR A 42 20.40 -2.05 -13.66
C THR A 42 19.76 -1.90 -15.03
N SER A 43 18.91 -0.89 -15.17
CA SER A 43 18.33 -0.52 -16.47
C SER A 43 19.33 0.32 -17.26
N ASN A 44 19.64 -0.12 -18.49
CA ASN A 44 20.37 0.70 -19.44
C ASN A 44 19.37 1.55 -20.25
N PRO A 45 19.37 2.88 -20.08
CA PRO A 45 18.37 3.75 -20.73
C PRO A 45 18.54 3.85 -22.26
N VAL A 46 19.66 3.38 -22.81
CA VAL A 46 19.93 3.40 -24.26
C VAL A 46 19.46 2.12 -24.94
N THR A 47 19.59 0.97 -24.26
CA THR A 47 19.19 -0.33 -24.82
C THR A 47 17.82 -0.79 -24.31
N GLU A 48 17.24 -0.11 -23.33
CA GLU A 48 16.01 -0.51 -22.61
C GLU A 48 16.09 -1.94 -22.02
N VAL A 49 17.31 -2.45 -21.86
CA VAL A 49 17.56 -3.77 -21.29
C VAL A 49 17.91 -3.58 -19.82
N THR A 50 17.16 -4.26 -18.96
CA THR A 50 17.48 -4.42 -17.54
C THR A 50 18.30 -5.69 -17.35
N VAL A 51 19.50 -5.54 -16.79
CA VAL A 51 20.41 -6.67 -16.51
C VAL A 51 20.61 -6.84 -15.02
N GLY A 52 20.68 -8.09 -14.55
CA GLY A 52 21.00 -8.42 -13.16
C GLY A 52 19.84 -8.29 -12.17
N GLY A 53 18.62 -8.04 -12.65
CA GLY A 53 17.42 -7.99 -11.81
C GLY A 53 16.83 -9.38 -11.56
N GLU A 54 16.27 -9.56 -10.38
CA GLU A 54 15.48 -10.75 -10.05
C GLU A 54 14.04 -10.60 -10.55
N PRO A 55 13.36 -11.72 -10.89
CA PRO A 55 11.94 -11.66 -11.22
C PRO A 55 11.14 -11.08 -10.04
N GLN A 56 10.10 -10.32 -10.36
CA GLN A 56 9.23 -9.72 -9.35
C GLN A 56 8.70 -10.77 -8.37
N THR A 57 8.77 -10.44 -7.09
CA THR A 57 8.19 -11.22 -6.01
C THR A 57 6.67 -11.24 -6.12
N GLU A 58 6.01 -12.17 -5.43
CA GLU A 58 4.56 -12.13 -5.31
C GLU A 58 4.09 -10.84 -4.60
N ASP A 59 4.84 -10.32 -3.63
CA ASP A 59 4.46 -9.08 -2.96
C ASP A 59 4.40 -7.91 -3.93
N GLU A 60 5.39 -7.79 -4.82
CA GLU A 60 5.45 -6.73 -5.84
C GLU A 60 4.30 -6.80 -6.83
N LYS A 61 3.91 -8.03 -7.22
CA LYS A 61 2.79 -8.25 -8.14
C LYS A 61 1.44 -7.86 -7.52
N TYR A 62 1.26 -8.10 -6.23
CA TYR A 62 -0.03 -7.90 -5.56
C TYR A 62 -0.16 -6.54 -4.87
N PHE A 63 0.94 -5.83 -4.61
CA PHE A 63 0.91 -4.57 -3.88
C PHE A 63 0.07 -3.50 -4.59
N ASN A 64 0.44 -3.14 -5.83
CA ASN A 64 -0.27 -2.09 -6.58
C ASN A 64 -1.75 -2.43 -6.84
N PRO A 65 -2.12 -3.67 -7.26
CA PRO A 65 -3.52 -4.05 -7.38
C PRO A 65 -4.29 -3.95 -6.06
N THR A 66 -3.67 -4.34 -4.93
CA THR A 66 -4.31 -4.24 -3.61
C THR A 66 -4.56 -2.79 -3.22
N VAL A 67 -3.57 -1.91 -3.40
CA VAL A 67 -3.70 -0.46 -3.15
C VAL A 67 -4.84 0.12 -4.01
N ALA A 68 -4.82 -0.13 -5.32
CA ALA A 68 -5.83 0.39 -6.24
C ALA A 68 -7.24 -0.08 -5.87
N TRP A 69 -7.39 -1.35 -5.48
CA TRP A 69 -8.67 -1.88 -5.05
C TRP A 69 -9.17 -1.23 -3.76
N LEU A 70 -8.30 -1.07 -2.75
CA LEU A 70 -8.66 -0.43 -1.47
C LEU A 70 -9.02 1.05 -1.66
N GLU A 71 -8.33 1.75 -2.55
CA GLU A 71 -8.63 3.13 -2.93
C GLU A 71 -10.00 3.21 -3.61
N GLN A 72 -10.24 2.37 -4.63
CA GLN A 72 -11.53 2.32 -5.34
C GLN A 72 -12.69 1.96 -4.40
N ALA A 73 -12.46 1.06 -3.44
CA ALA A 73 -13.44 0.69 -2.43
C ALA A 73 -13.61 1.75 -1.34
N GLY A 74 -12.81 2.82 -1.34
CA GLY A 74 -12.90 3.96 -0.45
C GLY A 74 -12.36 3.73 0.95
N TYR A 75 -11.48 2.74 1.16
CA TYR A 75 -10.83 2.50 2.47
C TYR A 75 -9.61 3.41 2.69
N ILE A 76 -8.96 3.80 1.60
CA ILE A 76 -7.80 4.70 1.58
C ILE A 76 -8.00 5.79 0.53
N TYR A 77 -7.24 6.87 0.66
CA TYR A 77 -7.19 7.96 -0.29
C TYR A 77 -5.74 8.25 -0.68
N ALA A 78 -5.48 8.43 -1.98
CA ALA A 78 -4.17 8.82 -2.50
C ALA A 78 -4.08 10.34 -2.67
N GLU A 79 -3.16 10.97 -1.94
CA GLU A 79 -2.80 12.36 -2.13
C GLU A 79 -1.81 12.51 -3.29
N THR A 80 -2.32 12.96 -4.44
CA THR A 80 -1.53 13.12 -5.67
C THR A 80 -0.62 14.36 -5.68
N LYS A 81 -0.82 15.31 -4.77
CA LYS A 81 -0.03 16.55 -4.71
C LYS A 81 1.36 16.37 -4.08
N SER A 82 1.54 15.37 -3.22
CA SER A 82 2.73 15.21 -2.37
C SER A 82 3.60 14.00 -2.72
N GLY A 83 3.31 13.30 -3.82
CA GLY A 83 4.07 12.12 -4.27
C GLY A 83 3.50 10.79 -3.80
N ASN A 84 2.30 10.45 -4.29
CA ASN A 84 1.59 9.18 -4.09
C ASN A 84 1.49 8.76 -2.60
N SER A 85 1.24 9.71 -1.71
CA SER A 85 1.03 9.42 -0.29
C SER A 85 -0.37 8.86 -0.06
N LEU A 86 -0.49 7.89 0.83
CA LEU A 86 -1.76 7.23 1.19
C LEU A 86 -2.19 7.66 2.59
N VAL A 87 -3.50 7.77 2.82
CA VAL A 87 -4.09 7.99 4.15
C VAL A 87 -5.40 7.21 4.29
N LEU A 88 -5.76 6.82 5.52
CA LEU A 88 -7.06 6.19 5.78
C LEU A 88 -8.22 7.18 5.56
N THR A 89 -9.31 6.67 4.98
CA THR A 89 -10.61 7.35 4.98
C THR A 89 -11.38 7.04 6.27
N GLU A 90 -12.54 7.66 6.46
CA GLU A 90 -13.49 7.28 7.51
C GLU A 90 -13.86 5.80 7.45
N LYS A 91 -14.11 5.25 6.25
CA LYS A 91 -14.43 3.83 6.07
C LYS A 91 -13.27 2.93 6.51
N GLY A 92 -12.02 3.33 6.20
CA GLY A 92 -10.82 2.63 6.66
C GLY A 92 -10.66 2.67 8.19
N LEU A 93 -10.87 3.84 8.81
CA LEU A 93 -10.82 4.00 10.26
C LEU A 93 -11.89 3.16 10.98
N ASN A 94 -13.10 3.11 10.42
CA ASN A 94 -14.21 2.31 10.94
C ASN A 94 -13.92 0.80 10.82
N LEU A 95 -13.35 0.35 9.70
CA LEU A 95 -12.94 -1.05 9.51
C LEU A 95 -11.94 -1.48 10.59
N LEU A 96 -11.00 -0.60 10.93
CA LEU A 96 -9.98 -0.87 11.95
C LEU A 96 -10.48 -0.66 13.39
N GLY A 97 -11.67 -0.11 13.59
CA GLY A 97 -12.21 0.22 14.91
C GLY A 97 -11.44 1.33 15.64
N ILE A 98 -10.72 2.18 14.91
CA ILE A 98 -9.86 3.25 15.47
C ILE A 98 -10.40 4.66 15.18
N ALA A 99 -11.65 4.77 14.75
CA ALA A 99 -12.27 6.06 14.44
C ALA A 99 -12.14 7.05 15.63
N PRO A 100 -11.61 8.27 15.41
CA PRO A 100 -11.48 9.26 16.46
C PRO A 100 -12.82 9.61 17.10
N LYS A 101 -12.83 9.79 18.43
CA LYS A 101 -14.04 10.23 19.17
C LYS A 101 -14.60 11.57 18.70
N ALA A 102 -13.76 12.40 18.06
CA ALA A 102 -14.17 13.66 17.45
C ALA A 102 -15.16 13.48 16.29
N LEU A 103 -15.18 12.29 15.67
CA LEU A 103 -16.07 11.94 14.57
C LEU A 103 -17.27 11.08 15.01
N THR A 104 -17.23 10.52 16.22
CA THR A 104 -18.38 9.83 16.81
C THR A 104 -19.33 10.85 17.42
N VAL A 105 -20.20 11.43 16.60
CA VAL A 105 -21.33 12.23 17.11
C VAL A 105 -22.28 11.28 17.83
N LYS A 106 -22.59 11.61 19.08
CA LYS A 106 -23.58 10.90 19.92
C LYS A 106 -24.99 11.10 19.41
#